data_AF-A0A2S8WAF0-F1
#
_entry.id   AF-A0A2S8WAF0-F1
#
_cell.length_a   1.000
_cell.length_b   1.000
_cell.length_c   1.000
_cell.angle_alpha   90.00
_cell.angle_beta   90.00
_cell.angle_gamma   90.00
#
_symmetry.space_group_name_H-M   'P 1'
#
loop_
_entity.id
_entity.type
_entity.pdbx_description
1 polymer ?
#
loop_
_entity_poly.entity_id
_entity_poly.type
_entity_poly.pdbx_seq_one_letter_code
_entity_poly.pdbx_strand_id
1 'polypeptide(L)' 'MATYDYTLRGPEPAMVLQGVSATDADARREAIMFLSEMMREQPIREGGAFALEVVVSRSGIEICRVAASVS' A
#
# COMPACT_ATOMS: atom_id res chain seq x y z
N MET A 1 -14.22 -4.63 -14.24
CA MET A 1 -13.27 -3.70 -13.59
C MET A 1 -13.98 -3.05 -12.42
N ALA A 2 -13.28 -2.82 -11.32
CA ALA A 2 -13.83 -2.20 -10.11
C ALA A 2 -12.85 -1.15 -9.58
N THR A 3 -13.38 -0.16 -8.86
CA THR A 3 -12.58 0.86 -8.18
C THR A 3 -12.15 0.35 -6.81
N TYR A 4 -10.89 0.56 -6.47
CA TYR A 4 -10.29 0.24 -5.19
C TYR A 4 -9.67 1.50 -4.59
N ASP A 5 -9.80 1.62 -3.27
CA ASP A 5 -9.11 2.62 -2.48
C ASP A 5 -7.85 1.97 -1.87
N TYR A 6 -6.70 2.61 -2.09
CA TYR A 6 -5.40 2.22 -1.58
C TYR A 6 -5.01 3.22 -0.49
N THR A 7 -5.19 2.82 0.77
CA THR A 7 -4.82 3.65 1.92
C THR A 7 -3.40 3.31 2.33
N LEU A 8 -2.46 4.20 2.04
CA LEU A 8 -1.09 4.15 2.54
C LEU A 8 -1.07 4.68 3.97
N ARG A 9 -0.54 3.89 4.90
CA ARG A 9 -0.23 4.33 6.27
C ARG A 9 1.26 4.14 6.54
N GLY A 10 1.84 5.11 7.22
CA GLY A 10 3.27 5.17 7.48
C GLY A 10 3.60 6.27 8.48
N PRO A 11 4.86 6.73 8.53
CA PRO A 11 5.27 7.84 9.39
C PRO A 11 4.69 9.18 8.95
N GLU A 12 4.32 9.30 7.67
CA GLU A 12 3.64 10.48 7.12
C GLU A 12 2.11 10.33 7.21
N PRO A 13 1.35 11.44 7.10
CA PRO A 13 -0.11 11.40 7.10
C PRO A 13 -0.65 10.39 6.10
N ALA A 14 -1.70 9.67 6.50
CA ALA A 14 -2.30 8.64 5.65
C ALA A 14 -2.75 9.25 4.32
N MET A 15 -2.30 8.64 3.22
CA MET A 15 -2.66 9.01 1.86
C MET A 15 -3.61 7.97 1.28
N VAL A 16 -4.68 8.42 0.63
CA VAL A 16 -5.62 7.54 -0.07
C VAL A 16 -5.51 7.78 -1.57
N LEU A 17 -5.22 6.73 -2.32
CA LEU A 17 -5.20 6.72 -3.78
C LEU A 17 -6.35 5.87 -4.31
N GLN A 18 -6.94 6.27 -5.42
CA GLN A 18 -7.96 5.46 -6.11
C GLN A 18 -7.37 4.84 -7.36
N GLY A 19 -7.58 3.54 -7.53
CA GLY A 19 -7.17 2.78 -8.71
C GLY A 19 -8.29 1.90 -9.24
N VAL A 20 -8.16 1.48 -10.50
CA VAL A 20 -9.14 0.60 -11.15
C VAL A 20 -8.44 -0.66 -11.62
N SER A 21 -8.87 -1.80 -11.08
CA SER A 21 -8.30 -3.11 -11.41
C SER A 21 -9.37 -4.07 -11.92
N ALA A 22 -8.96 -5.05 -12.72
CA ALA A 22 -9.88 -6.04 -13.29
C ALA A 22 -10.37 -7.03 -12.22
N THR A 23 -9.50 -7.44 -11.31
CA THR A 23 -9.77 -8.41 -10.24
C THR A 23 -9.16 -7.98 -8.90
N ASP A 24 -9.60 -8.60 -7.80
CA ASP A 24 -9.02 -8.41 -6.47
C ASP A 24 -7.53 -8.83 -6.44
N ALA A 25 -7.17 -9.84 -7.24
CA ALA A 25 -5.79 -10.29 -7.37
C ALA A 25 -4.90 -9.24 -8.05
N ASP A 26 -5.43 -8.51 -9.03
CA ASP A 26 -4.69 -7.44 -9.71
C ASP A 26 -4.51 -6.23 -8.78
N ALA A 27 -5.56 -5.84 -8.05
CA ALA A 27 -5.46 -4.79 -7.04
C ALA A 27 -4.42 -5.12 -5.95
N ARG A 28 -4.36 -6.39 -5.53
CA ARG A 28 -3.32 -6.86 -4.60
C ARG A 28 -1.91 -6.75 -5.20
N ARG A 29 -1.73 -7.11 -6.47
CA ARG A 29 -0.43 -6.99 -7.16
C ARG A 29 0.01 -5.53 -7.25
N GLU A 30 -0.91 -4.63 -7.60
CA GLU A 30 -0.66 -3.18 -7.60
C GLU A 30 -0.22 -2.67 -6.23
N ALA A 31 -0.89 -3.09 -5.15
CA ALA A 31 -0.51 -2.69 -3.78
C ALA A 31 0.90 -3.17 -3.39
N ILE A 32 1.30 -4.38 -3.80
CA ILE A 32 2.66 -4.91 -3.59
C ILE A 32 3.69 -4.07 -4.37
N MET A 33 3.41 -3.79 -5.64
CA MET A 33 4.28 -2.96 -6.49
C MET A 33 4.43 -1.56 -5.90
N PHE A 34 3.32 -0.95 -5.48
CA PHE A 34 3.31 0.38 -4.87
C PHE A 34 4.16 0.43 -3.60
N LEU A 35 3.98 -0.52 -2.68
CA LEU A 35 4.80 -0.61 -1.47
C LEU A 35 6.28 -0.82 -1.80
N SER A 36 6.60 -1.62 -2.82
CA SER A 36 7.98 -1.88 -3.26
C SER A 36 8.65 -0.63 -3.82
N GLU A 37 7.95 0.16 -4.63
CA GLU A 37 8.46 1.44 -5.14
C GLU A 37 8.65 2.46 -4.00
N MET A 38 7.71 2.54 -3.06
CA MET A 38 7.85 3.41 -1.87
C MET A 38 9.10 3.06 -1.05
N MET A 39 9.36 1.76 -0.85
CA MET A 39 10.57 1.28 -0.17
C MET A 39 11.87 1.56 -0.95
N ARG A 40 11.78 1.69 -2.27
CA ARG A 40 12.91 2.03 -3.13
C ARG A 40 13.20 3.54 -3.09
N GLU A 41 12.16 4.36 -3.11
CA GLU A 41 12.27 5.84 -3.10
C GLU A 41 12.62 6.40 -1.72
N GLN A 42 12.15 5.76 -0.65
CA GLN A 42 12.59 6.03 0.71
C GLN A 42 13.64 5.00 1.09
N PRO A 43 14.94 5.22 0.75
CA PRO A 43 15.98 4.38 1.33
C PRO A 43 15.79 4.46 2.84
N ILE A 44 15.55 3.29 3.46
CA ILE A 44 15.45 3.08 4.91
C ILE A 44 16.38 4.08 5.56
N ARG A 45 15.82 5.18 6.11
CA ARG A 45 16.63 6.31 6.58
C ARG A 45 17.66 5.71 7.52
N GLU A 46 18.93 5.84 7.15
CA GLU A 46 20.12 5.20 7.72
C GLU A 46 19.87 4.57 9.11
N GLY A 47 19.56 3.28 9.16
CA GLY A 47 19.48 2.49 10.39
C GLY A 47 18.23 2.65 11.27
N GLY A 48 17.19 3.35 10.81
CA GLY A 48 15.94 3.53 11.56
C GLY A 48 14.89 2.43 11.30
N ALA A 49 14.17 2.05 12.36
CA ALA A 49 12.97 1.23 12.22
C ALA A 49 11.93 1.94 11.33
N PHE A 50 11.28 1.20 10.44
CA PHE A 50 10.18 1.71 9.62
C PHE A 50 9.01 0.74 9.60
N ALA A 51 7.81 1.29 9.42
CA ALA A 51 6.60 0.53 9.19
C ALA A 51 5.77 1.27 8.13
N LEU A 52 5.50 0.57 7.02
CA LEU A 52 4.65 1.03 5.93
C LEU A 52 3.58 -0.04 5.68
N GLU A 53 2.34 0.39 5.48
CA GLU A 53 1.24 -0.49 5.08
C GLU A 53 0.38 0.13 3.99
N VAL A 54 -0.10 -0.70 3.09
CA VAL A 54 -1.11 -0.37 2.09
C VAL A 54 -2.32 -1.25 2.35
N VAL A 55 -3.45 -0.61 2.68
CA VAL A 55 -4.75 -1.27 2.82
C VAL A 55 -5.53 -1.05 1.54
N VAL A 56 -5.93 -2.14 0.89
CA VAL A 56 -6.78 -2.11 -0.32
C VAL A 56 -8.21 -2.39 0.10
N SER A 57 -9.12 -1.48 -0.22
CA SER A 57 -10.56 -1.67 0.01
C SER A 57 -11.37 -1.44 -1.25
N ARG A 58 -12.52 -2.11 -1.35
CA ARG A 58 -13.52 -1.89 -2.38
C ARG A 58 -14.87 -1.66 -1.72
N SER A 59 -15.50 -0.52 -2.00
CA SER A 59 -16.82 -0.17 -1.45
C SER A 59 -16.86 -0.25 0.09
N GLY A 60 -15.76 0.17 0.75
CA GLY A 60 -15.61 0.13 2.20
C GLY A 60 -15.25 -1.23 2.80
N ILE A 61 -15.10 -2.28 1.97
CA ILE A 61 -14.69 -3.63 2.43
C ILE A 61 -13.19 -3.80 2.18
N GLU A 62 -12.43 -4.13 3.23
CA GLU A 62 -11.01 -4.48 3.11
C GLU A 62 -10.85 -5.77 2.31
N ILE A 63 -10.07 -5.70 1.23
CA ILE A 63 -9.75 -6.83 0.34
C ILE A 63 -8.43 -7.46 0.76
N CYS A 64 -7.41 -6.63 1.00
CA CYS A 64 -6.12 -7.09 1.49
C CYS A 64 -5.32 -5.97 2.17
N ARG A 65 -4.31 -6.40 2.95
CA ARG A 65 -3.29 -5.53 3.53
C ARG A 65 -1.92 -6.03 3.16
N VAL A 66 -1.06 -5.11 2.72
CA VAL A 66 0.35 -5.39 2.43
C VAL A 66 1.17 -4.49 3.34
N ALA A 67 2.07 -5.07 4.12
CA ALA A 67 2.90 -4.33 5.08
C ALA A 67 4.37 -4.69 4.93
N ALA A 68 5.23 -3.71 5.15
CA ALA A 68 6.66 -3.86 5.21
C ALA A 68 7.19 -3.10 6.42
N SER A 69 8.05 -3.76 7.18
CA SER A 69 8.68 -3.18 8.36
C SER A 69 10.06 -3.74 8.59
N VAL A 70 10.95 -2.92 9.13
CA VAL A 70 12.23 -3.35 9.70
C VAL A 70 12.26 -2.88 11.14
N SER A 71 12.62 -3.80 12.04
CA SER A 71 12.70 -3.63 13.49
C SER A 71 14.12 -3.81 13.98
#